data_AF-A0A8S2X7Z8-F1
#
_entry.id   AF-A0A8S2X7Z8-F1
#
_cell.length_a   1.000
_cell.length_b   1.000
_cell.length_c   1.000
_cell.angle_alpha   90.00
_cell.angle_beta   90.00
_cell.angle_gamma   90.00
#
_symmetry.space_group_name_H-M   'P 1'
#
loop_
_entity.id
_entity.type
_entity.pdbx_description
1 polymer ?
#
loop_
_entity_poly.entity_id
_entity_poly.type
_entity_poly.pdbx_seq_one_letter_code
_entity_poly.pdbx_strand_id
1 'polypeptide(L)'
;MDQAASCLARSGSAMLISFNPLKIQDVTLPVGCAFVVTHSLTELNKAASDHFNIRVSECRLATQILAHAKNLDWRSIRKPYELQIALGLTIIELEKFALDTLHKLPYTLNEIADLLSVTVDELISISLKSNVNREQKFELCNRIKHVLSEANRVLLFKQVCDSNTHDRVEKLGELMNQSHNSCAKLYECSSNELDELTDICRQSGALGSRLTGAGWGGCAVSLVREENLHTFITSVRDKFYINGKDSKRAVKADQSIFPTLPGCGIYVARL
;
A
#
# COMPACT_ATOMS: atom_id res chain seq x y z
N MET A 1 1.21 -1.66 -11.52
CA MET A 1 2.02 -0.54 -11.00
C MET A 1 3.48 -0.80 -11.35
N ASP A 2 4.03 -1.91 -10.88
CA ASP A 2 5.44 -2.30 -11.02
C ASP A 2 5.93 -2.30 -12.47
N GLN A 3 5.14 -2.86 -13.40
CA GLN A 3 5.47 -2.85 -14.83
C GLN A 3 5.51 -1.43 -15.41
N ALA A 4 4.55 -0.59 -15.03
CA ALA A 4 4.49 0.79 -15.51
C ALA A 4 5.69 1.60 -14.96
N ALA A 5 6.02 1.44 -13.68
CA ALA A 5 7.21 2.07 -13.10
C ALA A 5 8.50 1.61 -13.79
N SER A 6 8.67 0.30 -14.00
CA SER A 6 9.86 -0.24 -14.67
C SER A 6 10.01 0.25 -16.11
N CYS A 7 8.92 0.30 -16.88
CA CYS A 7 8.99 0.69 -18.29
C CYS A 7 9.05 2.21 -18.51
N LEU A 8 8.42 3.00 -17.64
CA LEU A 8 8.14 4.42 -17.92
C LEU A 8 8.89 5.39 -17.01
N ALA A 9 9.71 4.89 -16.07
CA ALA A 9 10.49 5.73 -15.17
C ALA A 9 11.46 6.66 -15.90
N ARG A 10 11.64 7.85 -15.33
CA ARG A 10 12.55 8.89 -15.80
C ARG A 10 13.51 9.23 -14.68
N SER A 11 14.81 9.23 -15.01
CA SER A 11 15.85 9.56 -14.04
C SER A 11 15.59 10.92 -13.42
N GLY A 12 15.70 11.01 -12.10
CA GLY A 12 15.51 12.24 -11.33
C GLY A 12 14.06 12.61 -11.00
N SER A 13 13.06 11.83 -11.45
CA SER A 13 11.65 12.08 -11.13
C SER A 13 10.94 10.84 -10.60
N ALA A 14 10.19 11.02 -9.50
CA ALA A 14 9.16 10.06 -9.12
C ALA A 14 7.95 10.19 -10.07
N MET A 15 6.95 9.32 -9.91
CA MET A 15 5.85 9.20 -10.86
C MET A 15 4.51 9.02 -10.15
N LEU A 16 3.50 9.79 -10.57
CA LEU A 16 2.10 9.49 -10.30
C LEU A 16 1.55 8.68 -11.46
N ILE A 17 1.21 7.43 -11.19
CA ILE A 17 0.69 6.49 -12.18
C ILE A 17 -0.82 6.39 -12.03
N SER A 18 -1.55 6.81 -13.06
CA SER A 18 -3.00 6.63 -13.15
C SER A 18 -3.34 5.44 -14.04
N PHE A 19 -4.45 4.77 -13.78
CA PHE A 19 -4.94 3.63 -14.56
C PHE A 19 -6.30 3.95 -15.17
N ASN A 20 -6.62 3.32 -16.30
CA ASN A 20 -7.90 3.42 -16.99
C ASN A 20 -8.30 4.87 -17.40
N PRO A 21 -7.54 5.52 -18.31
CA PRO A 21 -6.41 4.96 -19.07
C PRO A 21 -5.06 5.11 -18.32
N LEU A 22 -4.04 4.36 -18.78
CA LEU A 22 -2.69 4.50 -18.24
C LEU A 22 -2.14 5.90 -18.53
N LYS A 23 -1.84 6.67 -17.49
CA LYS A 23 -1.20 7.99 -17.59
C LYS A 23 -0.08 8.11 -16.57
N ILE A 24 0.96 8.83 -16.96
CA ILE A 24 2.12 9.13 -16.11
C ILE A 24 2.22 10.64 -15.95
N GLN A 25 2.37 11.08 -14.71
CA GLN A 25 2.74 12.45 -14.39
C GLN A 25 4.02 12.43 -13.54
N ASP A 26 4.98 13.25 -13.92
CA ASP A 26 6.23 13.41 -13.19
C ASP A 26 5.96 14.08 -11.82
N VAL A 27 6.66 13.61 -10.79
CA VAL A 27 6.58 14.11 -9.42
C VAL A 27 7.98 14.48 -8.95
N THR A 28 8.21 15.79 -8.80
CA THR A 28 9.44 16.30 -8.22
C THR A 28 9.41 16.11 -6.71
N LEU A 29 10.35 15.35 -6.18
CA LEU A 29 10.51 15.17 -4.74
C LEU A 29 11.19 16.41 -4.14
N PRO A 30 10.89 16.78 -2.88
CA PRO A 30 11.56 17.89 -2.21
C PRO A 30 13.09 17.74 -2.17
N VAL A 31 13.81 18.84 -2.35
CA VAL A 31 15.27 18.89 -2.15
C VAL A 31 15.63 18.78 -0.67
N GLY A 32 16.83 18.29 -0.36
CA GLY A 32 17.32 18.14 1.02
C GLY A 32 16.74 16.94 1.75
N CYS A 33 16.19 15.97 1.00
CA CYS A 33 15.71 14.72 1.56
C CYS A 33 16.11 13.53 0.69
N ALA A 34 16.36 12.41 1.35
CA ALA A 34 16.73 11.15 0.72
C ALA A 34 15.70 10.08 1.08
N PHE A 35 15.45 9.19 0.13
CA PHE A 35 14.73 7.95 0.38
C PHE A 35 15.73 6.83 0.64
N VAL A 36 15.53 6.09 1.72
CA VAL A 36 16.36 4.93 2.08
C VAL A 36 15.50 3.69 2.08
N VAL A 37 15.94 2.67 1.34
CA VAL A 37 15.31 1.35 1.32
C VAL A 37 15.96 0.48 2.37
N THR A 38 15.15 -0.20 3.17
CA THR A 38 15.60 -1.17 4.18
C THR A 38 14.85 -2.48 4.00
N HIS A 39 15.55 -3.63 4.04
CA HIS A 39 14.94 -4.96 3.88
C HIS A 39 14.77 -5.63 5.25
N SER A 40 13.58 -6.14 5.57
CA SER A 40 13.28 -6.80 6.87
C SER A 40 13.95 -8.16 7.05
N LEU A 41 14.42 -8.72 5.93
CA LEU A 41 14.98 -10.09 5.78
C LEU A 41 13.95 -11.20 5.96
N THR A 42 12.68 -10.85 6.08
CA THR A 42 11.54 -11.77 5.97
C THR A 42 11.23 -11.97 4.50
N GLU A 43 11.46 -13.18 3.99
CA GLU A 43 11.06 -13.57 2.64
C GLU A 43 9.60 -14.05 2.64
N LEU A 44 8.79 -13.48 1.74
CA LEU A 44 7.46 -14.00 1.45
C LEU A 44 7.43 -14.61 0.06
N ASN A 45 7.09 -15.89 -0.02
CA ASN A 45 6.74 -16.50 -1.30
C ASN A 45 5.31 -16.09 -1.69
N LYS A 46 5.22 -14.99 -2.45
CA LYS A 46 3.95 -14.44 -2.97
C LYS A 46 3.14 -15.43 -3.80
N ALA A 47 3.79 -16.39 -4.47
CA ALA A 47 3.11 -17.38 -5.29
C ALA A 47 2.54 -18.54 -4.46
N ALA A 48 3.05 -18.75 -3.24
CA ALA A 48 2.66 -19.85 -2.36
C ALA A 48 1.62 -19.46 -1.30
N SER A 49 1.22 -18.19 -1.21
CA SER A 49 0.26 -17.71 -0.20
C SER A 49 -0.94 -16.98 -0.80
N ASP A 50 -2.12 -17.26 -0.27
CA ASP A 50 -3.38 -16.67 -0.75
C ASP A 50 -3.65 -15.27 -0.18
N HIS A 51 -2.80 -14.75 0.71
CA HIS A 51 -3.00 -13.47 1.40
C HIS A 51 -3.31 -12.31 0.44
N PHE A 52 -2.53 -12.20 -0.65
CA PHE A 52 -2.73 -11.14 -1.64
C PHE A 52 -4.09 -11.26 -2.36
N ASN A 53 -4.46 -12.48 -2.77
CA ASN A 53 -5.71 -12.74 -3.49
C ASN A 53 -6.94 -12.54 -2.60
N ILE A 54 -6.82 -12.85 -1.31
CA ILE A 54 -7.87 -12.59 -0.32
C ILE A 54 -8.15 -11.09 -0.22
N ARG A 55 -7.12 -10.25 -0.11
CA ARG A 55 -7.30 -8.78 -0.04
C ARG A 55 -7.98 -8.20 -1.28
N VAL A 56 -7.61 -8.70 -2.46
CA VAL A 56 -8.26 -8.32 -3.73
C VAL A 56 -9.74 -8.70 -3.71
N SER A 57 -10.06 -9.88 -3.19
CA SER A 57 -11.42 -10.38 -3.08
C SER A 57 -12.25 -9.58 -2.07
N GLU A 58 -11.70 -9.28 -0.89
CA GLU A 58 -12.35 -8.45 0.13
C GLU A 58 -12.71 -7.06 -0.43
N CYS A 59 -11.80 -6.39 -1.14
CA CYS A 59 -12.08 -5.09 -1.75
C CYS A 59 -13.19 -5.17 -2.81
N ARG A 60 -13.20 -6.25 -3.62
CA ARG A 60 -14.24 -6.48 -4.62
C ARG A 60 -15.60 -6.70 -3.97
N LEU A 61 -15.68 -7.60 -3.00
CA LEU A 61 -16.93 -7.92 -2.30
C LEU A 61 -17.50 -6.68 -1.60
N ALA A 62 -16.65 -5.90 -0.90
CA ALA A 62 -17.05 -4.63 -0.30
C ALA A 62 -17.64 -3.67 -1.35
N THR A 63 -16.95 -3.52 -2.50
CA THR A 63 -17.43 -2.66 -3.61
C THR A 63 -18.78 -3.12 -4.14
N GLN A 64 -18.99 -4.43 -4.30
CA GLN A 64 -20.21 -4.99 -4.87
C GLN A 64 -21.40 -4.83 -3.93
N ILE A 65 -21.21 -5.03 -2.62
CA ILE A 65 -22.26 -4.74 -1.62
C ILE A 65 -22.66 -3.27 -1.68
N LEU A 66 -21.69 -2.36 -1.76
CA LEU A 66 -21.95 -0.92 -1.85
C LEU A 66 -22.66 -0.51 -3.16
N ALA A 67 -22.30 -1.14 -4.28
CA ALA A 67 -22.98 -0.96 -5.55
C ALA A 67 -24.44 -1.44 -5.47
N HIS A 68 -24.67 -2.61 -4.88
CA HIS A 68 -26.00 -3.17 -4.70
C HIS A 68 -26.88 -2.30 -3.79
N ALA A 69 -26.32 -1.78 -2.70
CA ALA A 69 -27.00 -0.83 -1.79
C ALA A 69 -27.45 0.48 -2.48
N LYS A 70 -26.89 0.78 -3.66
CA LYS A 70 -27.27 1.92 -4.51
C LYS A 70 -28.08 1.51 -5.74
N ASN A 71 -28.57 0.27 -5.79
CA ASN A 71 -29.31 -0.29 -6.93
C ASN A 71 -28.54 -0.25 -8.26
N LEU A 72 -27.20 -0.30 -8.20
CA LEU A 72 -26.36 -0.43 -9.39
C LEU A 72 -26.18 -1.91 -9.75
N ASP A 73 -25.82 -2.17 -11.01
CA ASP A 73 -25.37 -3.50 -11.43
C ASP A 73 -24.02 -3.84 -10.78
N TRP A 74 -24.08 -4.42 -9.59
CA TRP A 74 -22.90 -4.80 -8.84
C TRP A 74 -22.05 -5.87 -9.54
N ARG A 75 -22.60 -6.64 -10.49
CA ARG A 75 -21.85 -7.71 -11.18
C ARG A 75 -20.77 -7.13 -12.08
N SER A 76 -21.01 -5.95 -12.66
CA SER A 76 -20.06 -5.25 -13.52
C SER A 76 -19.10 -4.32 -12.74
N ILE A 77 -19.44 -3.90 -11.52
CA ILE A 77 -18.61 -3.02 -10.69
C ILE A 77 -17.72 -3.85 -9.76
N ARG A 78 -16.41 -3.88 -10.01
CA ARG A 78 -15.46 -4.76 -9.32
C ARG A 78 -14.42 -4.04 -8.47
N LYS A 79 -14.22 -2.74 -8.69
CA LYS A 79 -13.20 -1.96 -7.98
C LYS A 79 -13.79 -0.68 -7.39
N PRO A 80 -13.25 -0.18 -6.26
CA PRO A 80 -13.77 1.03 -5.62
C PRO A 80 -13.82 2.26 -6.53
N TYR A 81 -12.86 2.42 -7.45
CA TYR A 81 -12.85 3.55 -8.39
C TYR A 81 -14.00 3.47 -9.42
N GLU A 82 -14.44 2.28 -9.84
CA GLU A 82 -15.60 2.11 -10.73
C GLU A 82 -16.87 2.58 -10.03
N LEU A 83 -17.03 2.18 -8.77
CA LEU A 83 -18.15 2.62 -7.93
C LEU A 83 -18.12 4.12 -7.69
N GLN A 84 -16.93 4.68 -7.43
CA GLN A 84 -16.73 6.11 -7.27
C GLN A 84 -17.25 6.89 -8.50
N ILE A 85 -16.83 6.47 -9.69
CA ILE A 85 -17.25 7.08 -10.96
C ILE A 85 -18.75 6.92 -11.17
N ALA A 86 -19.30 5.72 -10.96
CA ALA A 86 -20.71 5.43 -11.17
C ALA A 86 -21.63 6.27 -10.26
N LEU A 87 -21.18 6.59 -9.04
CA LEU A 87 -21.92 7.41 -8.08
C LEU A 87 -21.59 8.91 -8.17
N GLY A 88 -20.55 9.30 -8.90
CA GLY A 88 -20.08 10.69 -8.97
C GLY A 88 -19.57 11.25 -7.64
N LEU A 89 -19.07 10.40 -6.74
CA LEU A 89 -18.62 10.78 -5.40
C LEU A 89 -17.13 11.12 -5.36
N THR A 90 -16.75 12.02 -4.47
CA THR A 90 -15.34 12.16 -4.05
C THR A 90 -14.88 10.93 -3.26
N ILE A 91 -13.57 10.74 -3.12
CA ILE A 91 -13.01 9.62 -2.34
C ILE A 91 -13.49 9.67 -0.89
N ILE A 92 -13.58 10.88 -0.30
CA ILE A 92 -14.00 11.11 1.08
C ILE A 92 -15.49 10.78 1.25
N GLU A 93 -16.33 11.18 0.31
CA GLU A 93 -17.77 10.84 0.33
C GLU A 93 -18.00 9.34 0.15
N LEU A 94 -17.25 8.69 -0.74
CA LEU A 94 -17.32 7.24 -0.92
C LEU A 94 -16.84 6.50 0.33
N GLU A 95 -15.78 6.98 0.99
CA GLU A 95 -15.30 6.40 2.25
C GLU A 95 -16.38 6.51 3.33
N LYS A 96 -16.97 7.69 3.50
CA LYS A 96 -18.07 7.89 4.45
C LYS A 96 -19.24 6.95 4.16
N PHE A 97 -19.69 6.91 2.90
CA PHE A 97 -20.77 6.02 2.49
C PHE A 97 -20.44 4.54 2.76
N ALA A 98 -19.20 4.12 2.51
CA ALA A 98 -18.76 2.76 2.77
C ALA A 98 -18.81 2.41 4.26
N LEU A 99 -18.36 3.31 5.12
CA LEU A 99 -18.34 3.12 6.58
C LEU A 99 -19.74 3.18 7.22
N ASP A 100 -20.67 3.93 6.63
CA ASP A 100 -22.06 3.99 7.08
C ASP A 100 -22.86 2.74 6.64
N THR A 101 -22.40 2.04 5.59
CA THR A 101 -23.12 0.89 5.01
C THR A 101 -22.59 -0.46 5.49
N LEU A 102 -21.27 -0.60 5.64
CA LEU A 102 -20.63 -1.86 6.02
C LEU A 102 -20.39 -1.91 7.53
N HIS A 103 -20.81 -3.00 8.18
CA HIS A 103 -20.48 -3.23 9.58
C HIS A 103 -19.00 -3.62 9.75
N LYS A 104 -18.50 -3.44 10.98
CA LYS A 104 -17.07 -3.66 11.30
C LYS A 104 -16.68 -5.12 11.49
N LEU A 105 -17.65 -6.00 11.73
CA LEU A 105 -17.35 -7.42 11.95
C LEU A 105 -16.98 -8.11 10.63
N PRO A 106 -16.20 -9.21 10.68
CA PRO A 106 -15.90 -10.00 9.50
C PRO A 106 -17.16 -10.65 8.94
N TYR A 107 -17.31 -10.59 7.63
CA TYR A 107 -18.44 -11.15 6.89
C TYR A 107 -18.23 -12.62 6.55
N THR A 108 -19.33 -13.38 6.48
CA THR A 108 -19.33 -14.75 5.93
C THR A 108 -19.82 -14.78 4.48
N LEU A 109 -19.53 -15.86 3.74
CA LEU A 109 -20.06 -16.00 2.37
C LEU A 109 -21.60 -16.01 2.33
N ASN A 110 -22.26 -16.66 3.29
CA ASN A 110 -23.73 -16.71 3.36
C ASN A 110 -24.30 -15.31 3.51
N GLU A 111 -23.76 -14.54 4.45
CA GLU A 111 -24.18 -13.16 4.68
C GLU A 111 -23.98 -12.28 3.45
N ILE A 112 -22.84 -12.40 2.76
CA ILE A 112 -22.59 -11.62 1.54
C ILE A 112 -23.55 -12.04 0.42
N ALA A 113 -23.82 -13.34 0.29
CA ALA A 113 -24.76 -13.86 -0.71
C ALA A 113 -26.19 -13.37 -0.44
N ASP A 114 -26.62 -13.37 0.82
CA ASP A 114 -27.90 -12.82 1.25
C ASP A 114 -27.99 -11.32 0.94
N LEU A 115 -26.95 -10.55 1.29
CA LEU A 115 -26.88 -9.11 0.99
C LEU A 115 -26.95 -8.80 -0.50
N LEU A 116 -26.43 -9.70 -1.35
CA LEU A 116 -26.43 -9.53 -2.81
C LEU A 116 -27.60 -10.24 -3.49
N SER A 117 -28.49 -10.88 -2.73
CA SER A 117 -29.64 -11.66 -3.22
C SER A 117 -29.25 -12.73 -4.24
N VAL A 118 -28.20 -13.50 -3.94
CA VAL A 118 -27.69 -14.61 -4.77
C VAL A 118 -27.40 -15.84 -3.93
N THR A 119 -27.15 -16.97 -4.59
CA THR A 119 -26.62 -18.15 -3.90
C THR A 119 -25.12 -18.00 -3.62
N VAL A 120 -24.60 -18.72 -2.63
CA VAL A 120 -23.15 -18.76 -2.36
C VAL A 120 -22.36 -19.26 -3.58
N ASP A 121 -22.89 -20.23 -4.32
CA ASP A 121 -22.21 -20.79 -5.49
C ASP A 121 -22.14 -19.77 -6.64
N GLU A 122 -23.22 -19.00 -6.84
CA GLU A 122 -23.24 -17.89 -7.78
C GLU A 122 -22.26 -16.79 -7.35
N LEU A 123 -22.25 -16.42 -6.06
CA LEU A 123 -21.29 -15.44 -5.52
C LEU A 123 -19.84 -15.86 -5.76
N ILE A 124 -19.51 -17.13 -5.50
CA ILE A 124 -18.16 -17.66 -5.73
C ILE A 124 -17.81 -17.59 -7.22
N SER A 125 -18.72 -18.01 -8.09
CA SER A 125 -18.51 -18.02 -9.54
C SER A 125 -18.28 -16.61 -10.12
N ILE A 126 -19.04 -15.62 -9.64
CA ILE A 126 -18.96 -14.25 -10.14
C ILE A 126 -17.74 -13.53 -9.55
N SER A 127 -17.57 -13.59 -8.23
CA SER A 127 -16.75 -12.60 -7.51
C SER A 127 -15.45 -13.15 -6.93
N LEU A 128 -15.31 -14.47 -6.84
CA LEU A 128 -14.19 -15.12 -6.17
C LEU A 128 -13.43 -16.06 -7.11
N LYS A 129 -12.27 -16.55 -6.65
CA LYS A 129 -11.57 -17.65 -7.32
C LYS A 129 -12.22 -18.98 -6.93
N SER A 130 -12.12 -20.00 -7.78
CA SER A 130 -12.79 -21.30 -7.62
C SER A 130 -12.42 -22.09 -6.36
N ASN A 131 -11.34 -21.71 -5.64
CA ASN A 131 -10.79 -22.48 -4.52
C ASN A 131 -10.92 -21.75 -3.17
N VAL A 132 -11.88 -20.83 -3.03
CA VAL A 132 -12.10 -20.14 -1.76
C VAL A 132 -12.62 -21.11 -0.69
N ASN A 133 -11.99 -21.07 0.49
CA ASN A 133 -12.50 -21.74 1.68
C ASN A 133 -13.86 -21.14 2.07
N ARG A 134 -14.91 -21.97 2.17
CA ARG A 134 -16.26 -21.51 2.51
C ARG A 134 -16.40 -20.97 3.93
N GLU A 135 -15.49 -21.35 4.83
CA GLU A 135 -15.41 -20.86 6.20
C GLU A 135 -14.59 -19.57 6.33
N GLN A 136 -14.02 -19.08 5.22
CA GLN A 136 -13.27 -17.84 5.20
C GLN A 136 -14.14 -16.66 5.64
N LYS A 137 -13.58 -15.85 6.54
CA LYS A 137 -14.16 -14.57 6.95
C LYS A 137 -13.52 -13.41 6.17
N PHE A 138 -14.30 -12.37 5.89
CA PHE A 138 -13.87 -11.24 5.06
C PHE A 138 -13.99 -9.90 5.79
N GLU A 139 -12.89 -9.16 5.91
CA GLU A 139 -12.77 -7.89 6.65
C GLU A 139 -13.12 -6.68 5.76
N LEU A 140 -14.35 -6.66 5.23
CA LEU A 140 -14.75 -5.75 4.15
C LEU A 140 -14.60 -4.27 4.51
N CYS A 141 -15.08 -3.86 5.68
CA CYS A 141 -15.06 -2.46 6.15
C CYS A 141 -13.63 -1.93 6.29
N ASN A 142 -12.72 -2.73 6.87
CA ASN A 142 -11.31 -2.34 7.02
C ASN A 142 -10.59 -2.25 5.67
N ARG A 143 -10.86 -3.18 4.74
CA ARG A 143 -10.19 -3.17 3.43
C ARG A 143 -10.60 -1.98 2.58
N ILE A 144 -11.90 -1.69 2.53
CA ILE A 144 -12.39 -0.54 1.73
C ILE A 144 -11.88 0.78 2.31
N LYS A 145 -11.88 0.91 3.65
CA LYS A 145 -11.32 2.09 4.34
C LYS A 145 -9.84 2.28 4.02
N HIS A 146 -9.06 1.21 4.04
CA HIS A 146 -7.65 1.28 3.65
C HIS A 146 -7.50 1.81 2.22
N VAL A 147 -8.17 1.18 1.24
CA VAL A 147 -7.99 1.51 -0.17
C VAL A 147 -8.37 2.96 -0.48
N LEU A 148 -9.51 3.43 0.05
CA LEU A 148 -9.96 4.80 -0.18
C LEU A 148 -9.05 5.82 0.51
N SER A 149 -8.70 5.59 1.78
CA SER A 149 -7.81 6.50 2.50
C SER A 149 -6.38 6.52 1.92
N GLU A 150 -5.87 5.39 1.40
CA GLU A 150 -4.56 5.32 0.73
C GLU A 150 -4.59 6.06 -0.62
N ALA A 151 -5.67 5.91 -1.40
CA ALA A 151 -5.84 6.68 -2.63
C ALA A 151 -5.86 8.19 -2.36
N ASN A 152 -6.55 8.63 -1.29
CA ASN A 152 -6.53 10.03 -0.88
C ASN A 152 -5.11 10.48 -0.44
N ARG A 153 -4.38 9.65 0.32
CA ARG A 153 -3.00 9.94 0.73
C ARG A 153 -2.06 10.14 -0.46
N VAL A 154 -2.24 9.38 -1.55
CA VAL A 154 -1.45 9.58 -2.79
C VAL A 154 -1.68 10.97 -3.39
N LEU A 155 -2.94 11.44 -3.44
CA LEU A 155 -3.27 12.78 -3.94
C LEU A 155 -2.70 13.87 -3.03
N LEU A 156 -2.83 13.69 -1.71
CA LEU A 156 -2.23 14.62 -0.73
C LEU A 156 -0.70 14.65 -0.84
N PHE A 157 -0.04 13.50 -1.01
CA PHE A 157 1.41 13.42 -1.18
C PHE A 157 1.84 14.21 -2.42
N LYS A 158 1.14 14.05 -3.55
CA LYS A 158 1.40 14.82 -4.77
C LYS A 158 1.21 16.32 -4.55
N GLN A 159 0.13 16.73 -3.89
CA GLN A 159 -0.14 18.14 -3.58
C GLN A 159 0.95 18.75 -2.69
N VAL A 160 1.44 18.00 -1.69
CA VAL A 160 2.54 18.46 -0.83
C VAL A 160 3.85 18.58 -1.63
N CYS A 161 4.15 17.66 -2.54
CA CYS A 161 5.30 17.79 -3.45
C CYS A 161 5.21 19.05 -4.34
N ASP A 162 4.02 19.37 -4.84
CA ASP A 162 3.79 20.55 -5.68
C ASP A 162 3.78 21.87 -4.87
N SER A 163 3.64 21.78 -3.56
CA SER A 163 3.63 22.94 -2.67
C SER A 163 5.05 23.44 -2.36
N ASN A 164 5.14 24.73 -2.03
CA ASN A 164 6.40 25.37 -1.64
C ASN A 164 6.37 25.79 -0.15
N THR A 165 5.87 24.92 0.73
CA THR A 165 5.84 25.18 2.18
C THR A 165 7.12 24.67 2.85
N HIS A 166 7.56 25.35 3.91
CA HIS A 166 8.76 24.96 4.65
C HIS A 166 8.64 23.60 5.35
N ASP A 167 7.43 23.20 5.72
CA ASP A 167 7.11 21.96 6.43
C ASP A 167 6.74 20.79 5.50
N ARG A 168 6.98 20.93 4.19
CA ARG A 168 6.55 19.92 3.21
C ARG A 168 7.17 18.55 3.46
N VAL A 169 8.43 18.47 3.89
CA VAL A 169 9.12 17.19 4.10
C VAL A 169 8.54 16.44 5.30
N GLU A 170 8.23 17.17 6.38
CA GLU A 170 7.52 16.65 7.55
C GLU A 170 6.13 16.12 7.18
N LYS A 171 5.37 16.88 6.38
CA LYS A 171 4.05 16.46 5.88
C LYS A 171 4.13 15.17 5.05
N LEU A 172 5.14 15.04 4.18
CA LEU A 172 5.34 13.79 3.42
C LEU A 172 5.67 12.63 4.36
N GLY A 173 6.52 12.85 5.37
CA GLY A 173 6.85 11.85 6.38
C GLY A 173 5.63 11.37 7.16
N GLU A 174 4.77 12.30 7.57
CA GLU A 174 3.52 12.00 8.27
C GLU A 174 2.56 11.18 7.39
N LEU A 175 2.40 11.54 6.11
CA LEU A 175 1.61 10.75 5.16
C LEU A 175 2.14 9.32 5.00
N MET A 176 3.48 9.14 5.00
CA MET A 176 4.10 7.81 4.96
C MET A 176 3.79 7.01 6.24
N ASN A 177 3.86 7.63 7.41
CA ASN A 177 3.54 6.98 8.70
C ASN A 177 2.06 6.56 8.76
N GLN A 178 1.15 7.44 8.34
CA GLN A 178 -0.28 7.14 8.25
C GLN A 178 -0.56 5.97 7.30
N SER A 179 0.13 5.95 6.16
CA SER A 179 0.06 4.85 5.21
C SER A 179 0.54 3.54 5.84
N HIS A 180 1.69 3.53 6.53
CA HIS A 180 2.17 2.33 7.20
C HIS A 180 1.18 1.80 8.25
N ASN A 181 0.66 2.68 9.11
CA ASN A 181 -0.33 2.32 10.11
C ASN A 181 -1.61 1.75 9.47
N SER A 182 -2.05 2.33 8.35
CA SER A 182 -3.18 1.80 7.58
C SER A 182 -2.89 0.41 7.00
N CYS A 183 -1.70 0.19 6.43
CA CYS A 183 -1.28 -1.12 5.95
C CYS A 183 -1.21 -2.17 7.08
N ALA A 184 -0.73 -1.78 8.26
CA ALA A 184 -0.60 -2.69 9.40
C ALA A 184 -1.95 -3.02 10.04
N LYS A 185 -2.82 -2.01 10.27
CA LYS A 185 -4.04 -2.16 11.08
C LYS A 185 -5.31 -2.38 10.26
N LEU A 186 -5.43 -1.76 9.09
CA LEU A 186 -6.64 -1.84 8.26
C LEU A 186 -6.48 -2.84 7.11
N TYR A 187 -5.31 -2.88 6.48
CA TYR A 187 -5.05 -3.84 5.41
C TYR A 187 -4.38 -5.13 5.89
N GLU A 188 -3.85 -5.15 7.12
CA GLU A 188 -3.19 -6.31 7.72
C GLU A 188 -2.20 -6.98 6.75
N CYS A 189 -1.34 -6.16 6.14
CA CYS A 189 -0.28 -6.58 5.25
C CYS A 189 1.12 -6.22 5.75
N SER A 190 1.29 -5.87 7.02
CA SER A 190 2.61 -5.74 7.63
C SER A 190 3.13 -7.08 8.16
N SER A 191 4.28 -7.05 8.83
CA SER A 191 4.81 -8.15 9.63
C SER A 191 5.47 -7.59 10.89
N ASN A 192 5.72 -8.43 11.89
CA ASN A 192 6.41 -8.00 13.11
C ASN A 192 7.79 -7.40 12.80
N GLU A 193 8.52 -7.95 11.83
CA GLU A 193 9.84 -7.43 11.44
C GLU A 193 9.74 -6.11 10.69
N LEU A 194 8.70 -5.91 9.87
CA LEU A 194 8.46 -4.63 9.21
C LEU A 194 8.06 -3.55 10.23
N ASP A 195 7.18 -3.87 11.18
CA ASP A 195 6.75 -2.94 12.22
C ASP A 195 7.96 -2.51 13.07
N GLU A 196 8.76 -3.47 13.54
CA GLU A 196 10.03 -3.23 14.26
C GLU A 196 11.01 -2.38 13.43
N LEU A 197 11.20 -2.71 12.14
CA LEU A 197 12.12 -1.99 11.27
C LEU A 197 11.68 -0.54 11.05
N THR A 198 10.40 -0.29 10.79
CA THR A 198 9.93 1.09 10.59
C THR A 198 10.01 1.92 11.87
N ASP A 199 9.76 1.31 13.05
CA ASP A 199 9.94 1.95 14.35
C ASP A 199 11.41 2.35 14.56
N ILE A 200 12.35 1.44 14.30
CA ILE A 200 13.78 1.72 14.40
C ILE A 200 14.19 2.81 13.41
N CYS A 201 13.65 2.81 12.18
CA CYS A 201 13.92 3.87 11.21
C CYS A 201 13.46 5.24 11.76
N ARG A 202 12.24 5.35 12.29
CA ARG A 202 11.75 6.60 12.91
C ARG A 202 12.62 7.04 14.08
N GLN A 203 12.94 6.13 15.00
CA GLN A 203 13.82 6.39 16.14
C GLN A 203 15.25 6.78 15.73
N SER A 204 15.66 6.48 14.49
CA SER A 204 16.98 6.79 13.94
C SER A 204 16.97 8.05 13.07
N GLY A 205 15.85 8.78 13.01
CA GLY A 205 15.76 10.08 12.36
C GLY A 205 14.96 10.11 11.04
N ALA A 206 14.27 9.02 10.67
CA ALA A 206 13.32 9.09 9.56
C ALA A 206 12.09 9.94 9.94
N LEU A 207 11.71 10.84 9.05
CA LEU A 207 10.48 11.64 9.16
C LEU A 207 9.25 10.77 8.89
N GLY A 208 9.39 9.80 7.99
CA GLY A 208 8.36 8.80 7.71
C GLY A 208 8.99 7.48 7.31
N SER A 209 8.38 6.37 7.72
CA SER A 209 8.84 5.03 7.33
C SER A 209 7.65 4.09 7.16
N ARG A 210 7.62 3.39 6.02
CA ARG A 210 6.53 2.46 5.67
C ARG A 210 7.03 1.26 4.89
N LEU A 211 6.33 0.14 5.01
CA LEU A 211 6.50 -0.99 4.09
C LEU A 211 6.31 -0.55 2.62
N THR A 212 6.94 -1.26 1.69
CA THR A 212 6.76 -1.04 0.25
C THR A 212 6.57 -2.38 -0.48
N GLY A 213 5.82 -2.35 -1.59
CA GLY A 213 5.36 -3.55 -2.27
C GLY A 213 4.15 -4.19 -1.57
N ALA A 214 4.04 -5.51 -1.68
CA ALA A 214 2.85 -6.25 -1.20
C ALA A 214 2.75 -6.33 0.33
N GLY A 215 3.89 -6.29 1.04
CA GLY A 215 3.96 -6.50 2.47
C GLY A 215 4.12 -7.98 2.88
N TRP A 216 3.78 -8.29 4.13
CA TRP A 216 4.06 -9.55 4.85
C TRP A 216 5.55 -9.94 4.87
N GLY A 217 6.42 -8.93 4.84
CA GLY A 217 7.87 -9.05 4.69
C GLY A 217 8.40 -8.15 3.57
N GLY A 218 9.65 -8.35 3.18
CA GLY A 218 10.31 -7.56 2.14
C GLY A 218 10.85 -6.23 2.66
N CYS A 219 10.59 -5.14 1.91
CA CYS A 219 11.23 -3.85 2.16
C CYS A 219 10.32 -2.83 2.87
N ALA A 220 10.96 -1.92 3.58
CA ALA A 220 10.45 -0.61 3.94
C ALA A 220 11.19 0.49 3.17
N VAL A 221 10.54 1.65 3.08
CA VAL A 221 11.09 2.88 2.53
C VAL A 221 10.94 4.00 3.56
N SER A 222 12.03 4.72 3.80
CA SER A 222 12.10 5.77 4.81
C SER A 222 12.50 7.10 4.17
N LEU A 223 11.84 8.18 4.58
CA LEU A 223 12.17 9.55 4.21
C LEU A 223 13.04 10.17 5.30
N VAL A 224 14.24 10.62 4.92
CA VAL A 224 15.26 11.14 5.85
C VAL A 224 15.76 12.47 5.30
N ARG A 225 16.15 13.39 6.19
CA ARG A 225 16.86 14.61 5.78
C ARG A 225 18.26 14.25 5.29
N GLU A 226 18.70 14.86 4.19
CA GLU A 226 20.01 14.53 3.58
C GLU A 226 21.17 14.69 4.56
N GLU A 227 21.14 15.74 5.39
CA GLU A 227 22.15 15.99 6.42
C GLU A 227 22.24 14.88 7.49
N ASN A 228 21.18 14.11 7.68
CA ASN A 228 21.10 13.03 8.65
C ASN A 228 21.31 11.64 8.04
N LEU A 229 21.53 11.55 6.72
CA LEU A 229 21.53 10.29 5.98
C LEU A 229 22.55 9.28 6.52
N HIS A 230 23.79 9.71 6.73
CA HIS A 230 24.86 8.83 7.23
C HIS A 230 24.52 8.28 8.62
N THR A 231 24.18 9.18 9.55
CA THR A 231 23.81 8.82 10.93
C THR A 231 22.61 7.89 10.97
N PHE A 232 21.61 8.13 10.12
CA PHE A 232 20.46 7.25 9.97
C PHE A 232 20.86 5.83 9.55
N ILE A 233 21.67 5.71 8.47
CA ILE A 233 22.10 4.40 7.96
C ILE A 233 22.87 3.63 9.03
N THR A 234 23.84 4.27 9.69
CA THR A 234 24.62 3.64 10.77
C THR A 234 23.71 3.20 11.92
N SER A 235 22.80 4.07 12.37
CA SER A 235 21.93 3.75 13.51
C SER A 235 20.96 2.60 13.22
N VAL A 236 20.38 2.56 12.01
CA VAL A 236 19.48 1.46 11.60
C VAL A 236 20.28 0.15 11.42
N ARG A 237 21.47 0.23 10.81
CA ARG A 237 22.39 -0.91 10.70
C ARG A 237 22.63 -1.54 12.07
N ASP A 238 23.04 -0.72 13.03
CA ASP A 238 23.44 -1.19 14.35
C ASP A 238 22.24 -1.72 15.14
N LYS A 239 21.10 -1.02 15.14
CA LYS A 239 19.92 -1.39 15.93
C LYS A 239 19.16 -2.60 15.38
N PHE A 240 18.96 -2.69 14.06
CA PHE A 240 18.12 -3.73 13.47
C PHE A 240 18.90 -4.94 12.97
N TYR A 241 20.08 -4.73 12.36
CA TYR A 241 20.83 -5.79 11.69
C TYR A 241 21.95 -6.38 12.57
N ILE A 242 22.67 -5.55 13.34
CA ILE A 242 23.81 -6.02 14.16
C ILE A 242 23.34 -6.43 15.56
N ASN A 243 22.66 -5.52 16.27
CA ASN A 243 22.19 -5.73 17.65
C ASN A 243 20.71 -6.13 17.70
N GLY A 244 20.13 -6.51 16.56
CA GLY A 244 18.75 -6.96 16.45
C GLY A 244 18.53 -8.33 17.09
N LYS A 245 17.26 -8.77 17.12
CA LYS A 245 16.85 -10.03 17.74
C LYS A 245 17.43 -11.28 17.07
N ASP A 246 17.81 -11.18 15.79
CA ASP A 246 18.36 -12.30 15.01
C ASP A 246 19.78 -11.97 14.52
N SER A 247 20.75 -12.68 15.07
CA SER A 247 22.18 -12.50 14.76
C SER A 247 22.51 -12.84 13.30
N LYS A 248 21.66 -13.58 12.60
CA LYS A 248 21.85 -13.89 11.17
C LYS A 248 21.66 -12.65 10.28
N ARG A 249 20.97 -11.62 10.76
CA ARG A 249 20.74 -10.38 10.01
C ARG A 249 22.05 -9.64 9.69
N ALA A 250 23.06 -9.75 10.57
CA ALA A 250 24.33 -9.06 10.44
C ALA A 250 25.06 -9.37 9.14
N VAL A 251 24.97 -10.62 8.65
CA VAL A 251 25.66 -11.07 7.42
C VAL A 251 25.13 -10.36 6.16
N LYS A 252 23.86 -9.93 6.17
CA LYS A 252 23.22 -9.28 5.03
C LYS A 252 23.08 -7.76 5.20
N ALA A 253 23.62 -7.18 6.28
CA ALA A 253 23.38 -5.78 6.64
C ALA A 253 23.74 -4.80 5.51
N ASP A 254 24.92 -4.96 4.89
CA ASP A 254 25.43 -4.07 3.84
C ASP A 254 24.57 -4.07 2.56
N GLN A 255 23.86 -5.17 2.28
CA GLN A 255 22.99 -5.29 1.10
C GLN A 255 21.53 -4.94 1.40
N SER A 256 21.21 -4.75 2.68
CA SER A 256 19.82 -4.63 3.15
C SER A 256 19.42 -3.20 3.47
N ILE A 257 20.35 -2.24 3.47
CA ILE A 257 20.07 -0.82 3.68
C ILE A 257 20.84 0.03 2.67
N PHE A 258 20.13 0.82 1.87
CA PHE A 258 20.77 1.69 0.88
C PHE A 258 19.91 2.91 0.53
N PRO A 259 20.53 4.10 0.36
CA PRO A 259 19.83 5.25 -0.19
C PRO A 259 19.48 5.01 -1.66
N THR A 260 18.42 5.66 -2.13
CA THR A 260 17.97 5.57 -3.52
C THR A 260 17.50 6.91 -4.04
N LEU A 261 17.64 7.09 -5.35
CA LEU A 261 17.11 8.21 -6.12
C LEU A 261 16.26 7.66 -7.27
N PRO A 262 15.31 8.45 -7.81
CA PRO A 262 14.52 7.99 -8.95
C PRO A 262 15.40 7.61 -10.14
N GLY A 263 15.39 6.32 -10.48
CA GLY A 263 16.15 5.73 -11.58
C GLY A 263 15.50 5.94 -12.95
N CYS A 264 16.19 5.52 -14.01
CA CYS A 264 15.60 5.44 -15.35
C CYS A 264 14.80 4.13 -15.53
N GLY A 265 13.84 4.16 -16.46
CA GLY A 265 13.13 2.96 -16.89
C GLY A 265 13.98 2.06 -17.77
N ILE A 266 13.36 1.01 -18.31
CA ILE A 266 14.02 0.04 -19.19
C ILE A 266 14.64 0.74 -20.42
N TYR A 267 15.89 0.41 -20.70
CA TYR A 267 16.61 0.81 -21.91
C TYR A 267 17.36 -0.38 -22.50
N VAL A 268 17.63 -0.32 -23.80
CA VAL A 268 18.48 -1.30 -24.50
C VAL A 268 19.88 -0.70 -24.63
N ALA A 269 20.86 -1.29 -23.94
CA ALA A 269 22.27 -0.95 -24.14
C ALA A 269 22.78 -1.68 -25.40
N ARG A 270 23.32 -0.92 -26.36
CA ARG A 270 24.17 -1.51 -27.41
C ARG A 270 25.61 -1.39 -26.92
N LEU A 271 26.25 -2.54 -26.68
CA LEU A 271 27.66 -2.66 -26.34
C LEU A 271 28.51 -2.66 -27.60
#